data_AF-A0AAU5LXF2-F1
#
_entry.id   AF-A0AAU5LXF2-F1
#
_cell.length_a   1.000
_cell.length_b   1.000
_cell.length_c   1.000
_cell.angle_alpha   90.00
_cell.angle_beta   90.00
_cell.angle_gamma   90.00
#
_symmetry.space_group_name_H-M   'P 1'
#
loop_
_entity.id
_entity.type
_entity.pdbx_description
1 polymer ?
#
loop_
_entity_poly.entity_id
_entity_poly.type
_entity_poly.pdbx_seq_one_letter_code
_entity_poly.pdbx_strand_id
1 'polypeptide(L)'
;MDLDWPGCRNARDVGGLPTADGRVIRSGVLIRSESLQYLTDDGVEAVRRAGVGRILDLRGDGEVAAYPTPFTGTPLAVRQSLQDPADPEHGRPTIIEACTWMLDRRPELFAAAVKAIADEEDGAVVVHCHGGKDRTGMVVALALSVAGVPEEEIVADYFLTQVRLAPWLEEQLAEEPDTSKHPEMIEFRDTRAESIVAILRHLDTKYGGAEAYLRHGGLTAGDLAKLRARLVD
;
A
#
# COMPACT_ATOMS: atom_id res chain seq x y z
N MET A 1 -9.51 10.93 -1.57
CA MET A 1 -9.34 12.32 -2.03
C MET A 1 -7.96 12.49 -2.66
N ASP A 2 -7.88 13.21 -3.78
CA ASP A 2 -6.62 13.38 -4.50
C ASP A 2 -5.72 14.39 -3.81
N LEU A 3 -4.42 14.09 -3.80
CA LEU A 3 -3.40 14.95 -3.23
C LEU A 3 -2.59 15.56 -4.37
N ASP A 4 -2.50 16.88 -4.39
CA ASP A 4 -1.61 17.59 -5.31
C ASP A 4 -0.18 17.52 -4.79
N TRP A 5 0.47 16.39 -5.07
CA TRP A 5 1.88 16.14 -4.76
C TRP A 5 2.67 16.08 -6.07
N PRO A 6 3.13 17.23 -6.59
CA PRO A 6 3.84 17.28 -7.87
C PRO A 6 4.94 16.23 -8.01
N GLY A 7 4.90 15.51 -9.13
CA GLY A 7 5.79 14.39 -9.43
C GLY A 7 5.23 13.03 -9.01
N CYS A 8 4.28 13.00 -8.07
CA CYS A 8 3.54 11.80 -7.75
C CYS A 8 2.22 11.68 -8.55
N ARG A 9 1.92 10.46 -9.03
CA ARG A 9 0.76 10.12 -9.88
C ARG A 9 -0.32 9.34 -9.15
N ASN A 10 0.07 8.50 -8.18
CA ASN A 10 -0.81 7.57 -7.47
C ASN A 10 -1.06 7.97 -5.99
N ALA A 11 -0.65 9.18 -5.59
CA ALA A 11 -0.87 9.73 -4.26
C ALA A 11 -2.35 10.10 -4.02
N ARG A 12 -2.94 9.58 -2.94
CA ARG A 12 -4.30 9.92 -2.49
C ARG A 12 -4.54 9.58 -1.02
N ASP A 13 -5.39 10.36 -0.39
CA ASP A 13 -5.98 10.07 0.91
C ASP A 13 -7.13 9.07 0.73
N VAL A 14 -7.20 8.03 1.58
CA VAL A 14 -8.32 7.06 1.59
C VAL A 14 -9.50 7.53 2.45
N GLY A 15 -9.39 8.72 3.05
CA GLY A 15 -10.48 9.39 3.76
C GLY A 15 -11.77 9.51 2.93
N GLY A 16 -12.89 9.35 3.62
CA GLY A 16 -14.24 9.41 3.06
C GLY A 16 -14.83 8.07 2.63
N LEU A 17 -14.07 6.97 2.66
CA LEU A 17 -14.62 5.63 2.40
C LEU A 17 -15.63 5.25 3.50
N PRO A 18 -16.81 4.72 3.14
CA PRO A 18 -17.83 4.34 4.12
C PRO A 18 -17.46 3.02 4.82
N THR A 19 -17.85 2.88 6.07
CA THR A 19 -17.80 1.61 6.80
C THR A 19 -19.18 0.94 6.84
N ALA A 20 -19.21 -0.38 7.02
CA ALA A 20 -20.45 -1.16 7.04
C ALA A 20 -21.41 -0.76 8.19
N ASP A 21 -20.89 -0.12 9.25
CA ASP A 21 -21.67 0.40 10.37
C ASP A 21 -22.10 1.88 10.20
N GLY A 22 -21.92 2.45 9.01
CA GLY A 22 -22.40 3.79 8.64
C GLY A 22 -21.49 4.95 9.06
N ARG A 23 -20.28 4.65 9.54
CA ARG A 23 -19.23 5.66 9.78
C ARG A 23 -18.39 5.86 8.51
N VAL A 24 -17.35 6.69 8.60
CA VAL A 24 -16.48 7.02 7.47
C VAL A 24 -15.02 7.04 7.89
N ILE A 25 -14.13 6.69 6.95
CA ILE A 25 -12.69 6.84 7.15
C ILE A 25 -12.34 8.32 7.30
N ARG A 26 -11.60 8.66 8.35
CA ARG A 26 -11.14 10.02 8.64
C ARG A 26 -10.19 10.51 7.55
N SER A 27 -10.42 11.74 7.08
CA SER A 27 -9.51 12.38 6.13
C SER A 27 -8.22 12.80 6.80
N GLY A 28 -7.12 12.79 6.04
CA GLY A 28 -5.79 13.17 6.51
C GLY A 28 -5.13 12.16 7.45
N VAL A 29 -5.62 10.92 7.52
CA VAL A 29 -5.08 9.89 8.43
C VAL A 29 -4.25 8.85 7.71
N LEU A 30 -4.76 8.31 6.60
CA LEU A 30 -4.09 7.26 5.84
C LEU A 30 -4.01 7.68 4.36
N ILE A 31 -2.79 7.80 3.89
CA ILE A 31 -2.47 8.20 2.52
C ILE A 31 -1.74 7.03 1.86
N ARG A 32 -2.07 6.74 0.61
CA ARG A 32 -1.34 5.79 -0.21
C ARG A 32 -0.69 6.50 -1.38
N SER A 33 0.49 6.04 -1.78
CA SER A 33 1.21 6.57 -2.95
C SER A 33 2.14 5.51 -3.54
N GLU A 34 2.58 5.75 -4.76
CA GLU A 34 3.80 5.17 -5.33
C GLU A 34 5.06 5.75 -4.68
N SER A 35 6.23 5.37 -5.20
CA SER A 35 7.50 5.82 -4.64
C SER A 35 7.61 7.35 -4.64
N LEU A 36 7.92 7.91 -3.48
CA LEU A 36 8.14 9.35 -3.31
C LEU A 36 9.44 9.85 -3.98
N GLN A 37 10.20 8.97 -4.63
CA GLN A 37 11.37 9.35 -5.44
C GLN A 37 11.01 10.30 -6.59
N TYR A 38 9.75 10.27 -7.04
CA TYR A 38 9.28 11.06 -8.17
C TYR A 38 8.88 12.48 -7.78
N LEU A 39 8.79 12.79 -6.48
CA LEU A 39 8.42 14.12 -6.02
C LEU A 39 9.38 15.17 -6.55
N THR A 40 8.81 16.28 -7.00
CA THR A 40 9.57 17.52 -7.19
C THR A 40 9.78 18.20 -5.83
N ASP A 41 10.58 19.27 -5.79
CA ASP A 41 10.75 20.09 -4.58
C ASP A 41 9.41 20.62 -4.05
N ASP A 42 8.51 21.06 -4.94
CA ASP A 42 7.15 21.49 -4.57
C ASP A 42 6.31 20.33 -4.01
N GLY A 43 6.51 19.11 -4.56
CA GLY A 43 5.90 17.88 -4.05
C GLY A 43 6.36 17.54 -2.64
N VAL A 44 7.65 17.67 -2.35
CA VAL A 44 8.20 17.48 -1.00
C VAL A 44 7.58 18.47 -0.01
N GLU A 45 7.43 19.74 -0.41
CA GLU A 45 6.73 20.73 0.42
C GLU A 45 5.24 20.43 0.57
N ALA A 46 4.59 19.87 -0.45
CA ALA A 46 3.19 19.46 -0.37
C ALA A 46 2.98 18.32 0.65
N VAL A 47 3.89 17.34 0.70
CA VAL A 47 3.88 16.28 1.73
C VAL A 47 4.00 16.90 3.13
N ARG A 48 4.89 17.87 3.33
CA ARG A 48 5.05 18.56 4.62
C ARG A 48 3.80 19.34 5.02
N ARG A 49 3.20 20.08 4.08
CA ARG A 49 1.95 20.84 4.31
C ARG A 49 0.75 19.94 4.61
N ALA A 50 0.75 18.71 4.10
CA ALA A 50 -0.32 17.74 4.36
C ALA A 50 -0.32 17.18 5.80
N GLY A 51 0.63 17.60 6.65
CA GLY A 51 0.68 17.15 8.05
C GLY A 51 1.09 15.68 8.19
N VAL A 52 1.92 15.18 7.28
CA VAL A 52 2.45 13.81 7.35
C VAL A 52 3.33 13.65 8.57
N GLY A 53 2.93 12.76 9.48
CA GLY A 53 3.71 12.37 10.66
C GLY A 53 4.62 11.18 10.40
N ARG A 54 4.26 10.33 9.41
CA ARG A 54 5.01 9.11 9.10
C ARG A 54 4.90 8.70 7.64
N ILE A 55 6.00 8.18 7.11
CA ILE A 55 6.11 7.59 5.78
C ILE A 55 6.61 6.15 5.93
N LEU A 56 5.75 5.18 5.66
CA LEU A 56 6.09 3.75 5.62
C LEU A 56 6.58 3.38 4.23
N ASP A 57 7.89 3.16 4.11
CA ASP A 57 8.51 2.67 2.87
C ASP A 57 8.56 1.14 2.88
N LEU A 58 7.67 0.53 2.10
CA LEU A 58 7.50 -0.92 2.00
C LEU A 58 8.52 -1.61 1.06
N ARG A 59 9.42 -0.84 0.44
CA ARG A 59 10.36 -1.35 -0.56
C ARG A 59 11.48 -2.18 0.06
N GLY A 60 12.04 -3.11 -0.72
CA GLY A 60 13.26 -3.84 -0.35
C GLY A 60 14.50 -2.93 -0.33
N ASP A 61 15.58 -3.38 0.29
CA ASP A 61 16.80 -2.55 0.42
C ASP A 61 17.45 -2.23 -0.93
N GLY A 62 17.41 -3.16 -1.89
CA GLY A 62 17.90 -2.92 -3.25
C GLY A 62 17.13 -1.82 -3.97
N GLU A 63 15.79 -1.80 -3.83
CA GLU A 63 14.96 -0.74 -4.39
C GLU A 63 15.27 0.61 -3.74
N VAL A 64 15.42 0.67 -2.41
CA VAL A 64 15.73 1.94 -1.73
C VAL A 64 17.13 2.45 -2.05
N ALA A 65 18.12 1.55 -2.14
CA ALA A 65 19.49 1.92 -2.50
C ALA A 65 19.59 2.45 -3.95
N ALA A 66 18.88 1.81 -4.89
CA ALA A 66 18.86 2.25 -6.28
C ALA A 66 18.07 3.56 -6.48
N TYR A 67 17.02 3.75 -5.68
CA TYR A 67 16.00 4.77 -5.89
C TYR A 67 15.60 5.43 -4.56
N PRO A 68 16.50 6.19 -3.91
CA PRO A 68 16.20 6.85 -2.65
C PRO A 68 15.09 7.90 -2.82
N THR A 69 14.26 8.08 -1.78
CA THR A 69 13.28 9.17 -1.74
C THR A 69 13.88 10.41 -1.06
N PRO A 70 13.31 11.60 -1.26
CA PRO A 70 13.69 12.81 -0.52
C PRO A 70 13.57 12.70 1.01
N PHE A 71 12.85 11.69 1.51
CA PHE A 71 12.65 11.44 2.93
C PHE A 71 13.51 10.29 3.49
N THR A 72 14.32 9.63 2.65
CA THR A 72 15.17 8.53 3.08
C THR A 72 16.15 8.98 4.17
N GLY A 73 16.14 8.31 5.32
CA GLY A 73 16.96 8.67 6.49
C GLY A 73 16.44 9.84 7.33
N THR A 74 15.31 10.46 6.95
CA THR A 74 14.65 11.49 7.77
C THR A 74 13.82 10.85 8.89
N PRO A 75 13.53 11.57 9.98
CA PRO A 75 12.67 11.06 11.07
C PRO A 75 11.24 10.70 10.62
N LEU A 76 10.76 11.25 9.51
CA LEU A 76 9.45 10.91 8.95
C LEU A 76 9.43 9.52 8.33
N ALA A 77 10.55 9.04 7.78
CA ALA A 77 10.58 7.79 7.03
C ALA A 77 10.92 6.60 7.93
N VAL A 78 10.01 5.62 7.95
CA VAL A 78 10.18 4.33 8.60
C VAL A 78 10.33 3.26 7.53
N ARG A 79 11.46 2.56 7.56
CA ARG A 79 11.70 1.38 6.72
C ARG A 79 10.85 0.23 7.26
N GLN A 80 9.85 -0.19 6.49
CA GLN A 80 8.97 -1.31 6.83
C GLN A 80 8.85 -2.23 5.64
N SER A 81 9.99 -2.81 5.22
CA SER A 81 10.00 -3.68 4.06
C SER A 81 9.06 -4.87 4.26
N LEU A 82 8.32 -5.22 3.21
CA LEU A 82 7.54 -6.47 3.15
C LEU A 82 8.34 -7.60 2.49
N GLN A 83 9.62 -7.37 2.23
CA GLN A 83 10.55 -8.33 1.67
C GLN A 83 11.68 -8.56 2.68
N ASP A 84 11.94 -9.82 3.00
CA ASP A 84 13.09 -10.22 3.79
C ASP A 84 14.22 -10.66 2.84
N PRO A 85 15.41 -10.05 2.88
CA PRO A 85 16.54 -10.47 2.07
C PRO A 85 16.97 -11.94 2.26
N ALA A 86 16.57 -12.55 3.39
CA ALA A 86 16.82 -13.97 3.65
C ALA A 86 15.79 -14.90 2.98
N ASP A 87 14.70 -14.36 2.43
CA ASP A 87 13.76 -15.17 1.67
C ASP A 87 14.30 -15.56 0.29
N PRO A 88 13.99 -16.78 -0.19
CA PRO A 88 14.30 -17.13 -1.57
C PRO A 88 13.50 -16.26 -2.54
N GLU A 89 14.05 -16.06 -3.74
CA GLU A 89 13.26 -15.50 -4.84
C GLU A 89 11.98 -16.33 -5.01
N HIS A 90 10.83 -15.66 -4.97
CA HIS A 90 9.55 -16.36 -4.97
C HIS A 90 9.25 -17.05 -6.31
N GLY A 91 9.87 -16.60 -7.41
CA GLY A 91 9.74 -17.18 -8.74
C GLY A 91 8.29 -17.33 -9.22
N ARG A 92 7.40 -16.47 -8.71
CA ARG A 92 5.95 -16.59 -8.92
C ARG A 92 5.58 -15.96 -10.26
N PRO A 93 4.90 -16.70 -11.15
CA PRO A 93 4.61 -16.21 -12.50
C PRO A 93 3.52 -15.14 -12.52
N THR A 94 2.64 -15.09 -11.51
CA THR A 94 1.55 -14.12 -11.43
C THR A 94 1.68 -13.18 -10.24
N ILE A 95 1.06 -11.99 -10.35
CA ILE A 95 1.04 -11.03 -9.24
C ILE A 95 0.27 -11.57 -8.03
N ILE A 96 -0.80 -12.33 -8.28
CA ILE A 96 -1.61 -12.92 -7.21
C ILE A 96 -0.78 -13.90 -6.41
N GLU A 97 -0.06 -14.81 -7.07
CA GLU A 97 0.80 -15.78 -6.39
C GLU A 97 1.97 -15.10 -5.67
N ALA A 98 2.55 -14.04 -6.23
CA ALA A 98 3.59 -13.26 -5.55
C ALA A 98 3.06 -12.61 -4.26
N CYS A 99 1.87 -12.00 -4.32
CA CYS A 99 1.22 -11.36 -3.19
C CYS A 99 0.81 -12.34 -2.10
N THR A 100 0.14 -13.44 -2.45
CA THR A 100 -0.27 -14.46 -1.47
C THR A 100 0.95 -15.17 -0.88
N TRP A 101 2.02 -15.38 -1.65
CA TRP A 101 3.28 -15.90 -1.12
C TRP A 101 3.90 -14.96 -0.08
N MET A 102 3.94 -13.64 -0.33
CA MET A 102 4.45 -12.68 0.67
C MET A 102 3.61 -12.71 1.95
N LEU A 103 2.27 -12.69 1.82
CA LEU A 103 1.36 -12.77 2.96
C LEU A 103 1.59 -14.04 3.78
N ASP A 104 1.73 -15.17 3.09
CA ASP A 104 1.91 -16.48 3.72
C ASP A 104 3.25 -16.64 4.41
N ARG A 105 4.29 -16.04 3.83
CA ARG A 105 5.67 -16.22 4.25
C ARG A 105 6.03 -15.32 5.43
N ARG A 106 5.53 -14.08 5.43
CA ARG A 106 5.93 -13.01 6.34
C ARG A 106 4.75 -12.25 6.95
N PRO A 107 3.76 -12.93 7.57
CA PRO A 107 2.61 -12.25 8.17
C PRO A 107 3.02 -11.18 9.20
N GLU A 108 4.15 -11.36 9.88
CA GLU A 108 4.74 -10.41 10.82
C GLU A 108 5.13 -9.06 10.21
N LEU A 109 5.52 -9.02 8.93
CA LEU A 109 5.90 -7.78 8.25
C LEU A 109 4.67 -6.94 7.90
N PHE A 110 3.58 -7.60 7.49
CA PHE A 110 2.29 -6.94 7.24
C PHE A 110 1.66 -6.44 8.54
N ALA A 111 1.71 -7.27 9.58
CA ALA A 111 1.33 -6.89 10.94
C ALA A 111 2.10 -5.63 11.39
N ALA A 112 3.43 -5.62 11.30
CA ALA A 112 4.24 -4.46 11.67
C ALA A 112 3.88 -3.20 10.87
N ALA A 113 3.61 -3.31 9.57
CA ALA A 113 3.15 -2.19 8.75
C ALA A 113 1.82 -1.61 9.21
N VAL A 114 0.82 -2.47 9.47
CA VAL A 114 -0.49 -2.04 9.95
C VAL A 114 -0.40 -1.48 11.38
N LYS A 115 0.44 -2.05 12.23
CA LYS A 115 0.72 -1.53 13.57
C LYS A 115 1.36 -0.14 13.50
N ALA A 116 2.28 0.10 12.57
CA ALA A 116 2.88 1.41 12.39
C ALA A 116 1.88 2.48 11.93
N ILE A 117 0.81 2.09 11.21
CA ILE A 117 -0.33 2.97 10.94
C ILE A 117 -1.06 3.28 12.25
N ALA A 118 -1.38 2.26 13.06
CA ALA A 118 -2.10 2.41 14.32
C ALA A 118 -1.33 3.23 15.36
N ASP A 119 0.00 3.15 15.37
CA ASP A 119 0.87 3.77 16.38
C ASP A 119 1.22 5.23 16.13
N GLU A 120 0.92 5.75 14.95
CA GLU A 120 1.05 7.18 14.70
C GLU A 120 -0.01 7.94 15.51
N GLU A 121 0.36 9.10 16.08
CA GLU A 121 -0.50 9.85 17.01
C GLU A 121 -1.17 11.01 16.29
N ASP A 122 -0.39 11.93 15.76
CA ASP A 122 -0.88 13.27 15.39
C ASP A 122 -0.98 13.53 13.88
N GLY A 123 -0.13 12.88 13.07
CA GLY A 123 -0.03 13.17 11.64
C GLY A 123 -0.62 12.10 10.72
N ALA A 124 -0.68 12.40 9.41
CA ALA A 124 -1.04 11.41 8.40
C ALA A 124 0.06 10.33 8.27
N VAL A 125 -0.34 9.10 7.97
CA VAL A 125 0.58 8.01 7.61
C VAL A 125 0.52 7.81 6.10
N VAL A 126 1.66 7.98 5.44
CA VAL A 126 1.84 7.65 4.03
C VAL A 126 2.34 6.23 3.92
N VAL A 127 1.65 5.38 3.17
CA VAL A 127 2.10 4.03 2.85
C VAL A 127 2.48 4.00 1.38
N HIS A 128 3.71 3.61 1.07
CA HIS A 128 4.16 3.50 -0.31
C HIS A 128 5.05 2.29 -0.58
N CYS A 129 5.10 1.90 -1.84
CA CYS A 129 6.10 0.96 -2.37
C CYS A 129 6.72 1.57 -3.64
N HIS A 130 7.01 0.76 -4.67
CA HIS A 130 7.47 1.29 -5.95
C HIS A 130 6.33 1.95 -6.74
N GLY A 131 5.30 1.18 -7.10
CA GLY A 131 4.14 1.67 -7.87
C GLY A 131 2.93 2.09 -7.03
N GLY A 132 2.96 1.86 -5.71
CA GLY A 132 1.82 2.18 -4.84
C GLY A 132 0.59 1.29 -5.09
N LYS A 133 0.79 0.17 -5.79
CA LYS A 133 -0.22 -0.77 -6.26
C LYS A 133 -0.34 -1.97 -5.33
N ASP A 134 0.58 -2.94 -5.43
CA ASP A 134 0.41 -4.27 -4.83
C ASP A 134 0.75 -4.29 -3.33
N ARG A 135 2.02 -4.08 -2.97
CA ARG A 135 2.47 -4.03 -1.56
C ARG A 135 1.72 -2.97 -0.75
N THR A 136 1.56 -1.78 -1.34
CA THR A 136 0.78 -0.70 -0.72
C THR A 136 -0.70 -1.07 -0.63
N GLY A 137 -1.27 -1.62 -1.70
CA GLY A 137 -2.67 -2.04 -1.74
C GLY A 137 -3.00 -3.11 -0.71
N MET A 138 -2.12 -4.10 -0.49
CA MET A 138 -2.32 -5.11 0.55
C MET A 138 -2.34 -4.51 1.96
N VAL A 139 -1.38 -3.62 2.29
CA VAL A 139 -1.35 -2.98 3.62
C VAL A 139 -2.56 -2.07 3.84
N VAL A 140 -2.92 -1.28 2.82
CA VAL A 140 -4.10 -0.40 2.88
C VAL A 140 -5.38 -1.22 2.98
N ALA A 141 -5.53 -2.26 2.17
CA ALA A 141 -6.69 -3.16 2.23
C ALA A 141 -6.84 -3.81 3.61
N LEU A 142 -5.75 -4.34 4.19
CA LEU A 142 -5.77 -4.88 5.55
C LEU A 142 -6.24 -3.84 6.58
N ALA A 143 -5.74 -2.60 6.49
CA ALA A 143 -6.13 -1.53 7.41
C ALA A 143 -7.61 -1.14 7.26
N LEU A 144 -8.10 -1.02 6.02
CA LEU A 144 -9.49 -0.71 5.70
C LEU A 144 -10.45 -1.84 6.10
N SER A 145 -10.06 -3.11 5.91
CA SER A 145 -10.84 -4.26 6.37
C SER A 145 -11.01 -4.26 7.89
N VAL A 146 -9.96 -3.94 8.65
CA VAL A 146 -10.05 -3.80 10.12
C VAL A 146 -10.97 -2.64 10.51
N ALA A 147 -10.93 -1.54 9.76
CA ALA A 147 -11.83 -0.39 9.94
C ALA A 147 -13.29 -0.69 9.58
N GLY A 148 -13.59 -1.84 8.98
CA GLY A 148 -14.93 -2.25 8.60
C GLY A 148 -15.41 -1.64 7.28
N VAL A 149 -14.49 -1.22 6.41
CA VAL A 149 -14.84 -0.78 5.05
C VAL A 149 -15.27 -2.01 4.22
N PRO A 150 -16.41 -1.94 3.50
CA PRO A 150 -16.87 -3.03 2.64
C PRO A 150 -15.84 -3.41 1.57
N GLU A 151 -15.83 -4.68 1.16
CA GLU A 151 -14.89 -5.20 0.16
C GLU A 151 -14.97 -4.40 -1.15
N GLU A 152 -16.18 -4.06 -1.60
CA GLU A 152 -16.40 -3.32 -2.84
C GLU A 152 -15.72 -1.94 -2.84
N GLU A 153 -15.69 -1.26 -1.68
CA GLU A 153 -15.05 0.04 -1.51
C GLU A 153 -13.52 -0.09 -1.46
N ILE A 154 -13.01 -1.15 -0.83
CA ILE A 154 -11.56 -1.48 -0.83
C ILE A 154 -11.09 -1.78 -2.26
N VAL A 155 -11.86 -2.57 -3.00
CA VAL A 155 -11.57 -2.92 -4.40
C VAL A 155 -11.62 -1.67 -5.28
N ALA A 156 -12.61 -0.80 -5.08
CA ALA A 156 -12.73 0.46 -5.81
C ALA A 156 -11.52 1.38 -5.57
N ASP A 157 -11.11 1.60 -4.31
CA ASP A 157 -9.90 2.39 -4.00
C ASP A 157 -8.66 1.77 -4.65
N TYR A 158 -8.48 0.45 -4.52
CA TYR A 158 -7.34 -0.23 -5.12
C TYR A 158 -7.29 0.00 -6.64
N PHE A 159 -8.43 -0.17 -7.31
CA PHE A 159 -8.55 -0.10 -8.77
C PHE A 159 -8.34 1.31 -9.33
N LEU A 160 -8.49 2.38 -8.55
CA LEU A 160 -8.11 3.74 -8.95
C LEU A 160 -6.65 3.83 -9.43
N THR A 161 -5.79 2.93 -8.95
CA THR A 161 -4.38 2.83 -9.38
C THR A 161 -4.25 2.58 -10.89
N GLN A 162 -5.20 1.87 -11.51
CA GLN A 162 -5.18 1.60 -12.95
C GLN A 162 -5.15 2.89 -13.76
N VAL A 163 -6.12 3.78 -13.51
CA VAL A 163 -6.27 5.03 -14.25
C VAL A 163 -5.10 5.98 -13.94
N ARG A 164 -4.62 5.99 -12.69
CA ARG A 164 -3.53 6.87 -12.25
C ARG A 164 -2.17 6.51 -12.85
N LEU A 165 -1.92 5.21 -13.04
CA LEU A 165 -0.67 4.73 -13.62
C LEU A 165 -0.74 4.51 -15.13
N ALA A 166 -1.93 4.63 -15.75
CA ALA A 166 -2.08 4.45 -17.20
C ALA A 166 -1.10 5.31 -18.04
N PRO A 167 -0.89 6.62 -17.76
CA PRO A 167 0.07 7.41 -18.52
C PRO A 167 1.52 6.89 -18.39
N TRP A 168 1.90 6.44 -17.18
CA TRP A 168 3.23 5.88 -16.96
C TRP A 168 3.40 4.52 -17.64
N LEU A 169 2.34 3.72 -17.67
CA LEU A 169 2.30 2.47 -18.42
C LEU A 169 2.45 2.72 -19.93
N GLU A 170 1.73 3.71 -20.47
CA GLU A 170 1.85 4.12 -21.87
C GLU A 170 3.27 4.59 -22.21
N GLU A 171 3.90 5.41 -21.36
CA GLU A 171 5.30 5.83 -21.48
C GLU A 171 6.24 4.61 -21.54
N GLN A 172 6.11 3.67 -20.60
CA GLN A 172 6.95 2.46 -20.57
C GLN A 172 6.74 1.53 -21.77
N LEU A 173 5.50 1.43 -22.28
CA LEU A 173 5.20 0.64 -23.47
C LEU A 173 5.70 1.33 -24.74
N ALA A 174 5.78 2.66 -24.77
CA ALA A 174 6.37 3.39 -25.89
C ALA A 174 7.90 3.22 -25.94
N GLU A 175 8.56 3.14 -24.78
CA GLU A 175 10.01 2.91 -24.67
C GLU A 175 10.41 1.48 -25.08
N GLU A 176 9.57 0.48 -24.79
CA GLU A 176 9.74 -0.90 -25.25
C GLU A 176 8.43 -1.44 -25.85
N PRO A 177 8.18 -1.17 -27.15
CA PRO A 177 6.92 -1.50 -27.82
C PRO A 177 6.74 -2.99 -28.09
N ASP A 178 7.80 -3.79 -28.01
CA ASP A 178 7.70 -5.24 -28.14
C ASP A 178 7.26 -5.88 -26.81
N THR A 179 5.94 -5.92 -26.62
CA THR A 179 5.30 -6.50 -25.44
C THR A 179 5.54 -8.01 -25.29
N SER A 180 6.03 -8.70 -26.34
CA SER A 180 6.39 -10.11 -26.28
C SER A 180 7.74 -10.38 -25.61
N LYS A 181 8.58 -9.35 -25.44
CA LYS A 181 9.84 -9.46 -24.69
C LYS A 181 9.64 -9.59 -23.19
N HIS A 182 8.54 -9.03 -22.68
CA HIS A 182 8.24 -8.96 -21.26
C HIS A 182 6.74 -9.18 -20.95
N PRO A 183 6.15 -10.31 -21.37
CA PRO A 183 4.73 -10.59 -21.13
C PRO A 183 4.38 -10.63 -19.64
N GLU A 184 5.32 -11.07 -18.79
CA GLU A 184 5.21 -11.02 -17.33
C GLU A 184 5.06 -9.58 -16.83
N MET A 185 5.82 -8.63 -17.41
CA MET A 185 5.78 -7.24 -16.98
C MET A 185 4.43 -6.58 -17.26
N ILE A 186 3.67 -7.04 -18.25
CA ILE A 186 2.33 -6.52 -18.52
C ILE A 186 1.41 -6.80 -17.35
N GLU A 187 1.44 -8.01 -16.78
CA GLU A 187 0.63 -8.35 -15.60
C GLU A 187 1.07 -7.56 -14.37
N PHE A 188 2.39 -7.40 -14.17
CA PHE A 188 2.91 -6.57 -13.08
C PHE A 188 2.57 -5.09 -13.25
N ARG A 189 2.48 -4.60 -14.49
CA ARG A 189 2.09 -3.22 -14.83
C ARG A 189 0.58 -2.98 -14.68
N ASP A 190 -0.25 -3.88 -15.21
CA ASP A 190 -1.70 -3.74 -15.31
C ASP A 190 -2.40 -3.97 -13.96
N THR A 191 -3.14 -2.98 -13.47
CA THR A 191 -3.89 -3.07 -12.22
C THR A 191 -5.25 -3.69 -12.46
N ARG A 192 -5.44 -4.89 -11.93
CA ARG A 192 -6.68 -5.66 -12.08
C ARG A 192 -7.42 -5.74 -10.75
N ALA A 193 -8.72 -5.44 -10.76
CA ALA A 193 -9.57 -5.57 -9.58
C ALA A 193 -9.60 -7.03 -9.07
N GLU A 194 -9.53 -7.98 -10.00
CA GLU A 194 -9.46 -9.42 -9.74
C GLU A 194 -8.26 -9.79 -8.87
N SER A 195 -7.14 -9.07 -9.00
CA SER A 195 -5.95 -9.33 -8.19
C SER A 195 -6.20 -9.06 -6.71
N ILE A 196 -6.77 -7.90 -6.36
CA ILE A 196 -7.04 -7.58 -4.95
C ILE A 196 -8.19 -8.42 -4.39
N VAL A 197 -9.20 -8.74 -5.21
CA VAL A 197 -10.28 -9.66 -4.81
C VAL A 197 -9.73 -11.05 -4.49
N ALA A 198 -8.82 -11.58 -5.32
CA ALA A 198 -8.20 -12.88 -5.07
C ALA A 198 -7.34 -12.87 -3.79
N ILE A 199 -6.65 -11.77 -3.52
CA ILE A 199 -5.85 -11.59 -2.30
C ILE A 199 -6.76 -11.51 -1.05
N LEU A 200 -7.86 -10.76 -1.09
CA LEU A 200 -8.82 -10.68 0.02
C LEU A 200 -9.46 -12.05 0.29
N ARG A 201 -9.86 -12.77 -0.76
CA ARG A 201 -10.38 -14.14 -0.64
C ARG A 201 -9.34 -15.11 -0.05
N HIS A 202 -8.06 -14.96 -0.37
CA HIS A 202 -6.99 -15.76 0.24
C HIS A 202 -6.91 -15.52 1.75
N LEU A 203 -7.01 -14.26 2.20
CA LEU A 203 -7.06 -13.93 3.63
C LEU A 203 -8.28 -14.56 4.32
N ASP A 204 -9.45 -14.46 3.71
CA ASP A 204 -10.69 -15.03 4.27
C ASP A 204 -10.61 -16.55 4.38
N THR A 205 -10.23 -17.22 3.30
CA THR A 205 -10.26 -18.69 3.21
C THR A 205 -9.18 -19.35 4.06
N LYS A 206 -7.96 -18.78 4.10
CA LYS A 206 -6.84 -19.40 4.80
C LYS A 206 -6.71 -18.98 6.26
N TYR A 207 -7.01 -17.71 6.56
CA TYR A 207 -6.78 -17.14 7.89
C TYR A 207 -8.06 -16.83 8.66
N GLY A 208 -9.22 -16.82 7.99
CA GLY A 208 -10.48 -16.36 8.60
C GLY A 208 -10.65 -14.84 8.55
N GLY A 209 -9.97 -14.18 7.60
CA GLY A 209 -10.10 -12.76 7.32
C GLY A 209 -8.93 -11.90 7.79
N ALA A 210 -8.96 -10.62 7.43
CA ALA A 210 -7.86 -9.67 7.66
C ALA A 210 -7.45 -9.55 9.13
N GLU A 211 -8.41 -9.48 10.06
CA GLU A 211 -8.13 -9.40 11.49
C GLU A 211 -7.42 -10.64 12.03
N ALA A 212 -7.91 -11.82 11.63
CA ALA A 212 -7.32 -13.08 12.06
C ALA A 212 -5.91 -13.26 11.48
N TYR A 213 -5.70 -12.86 10.22
CA TYR A 213 -4.38 -12.79 9.60
C TYR A 213 -3.42 -11.84 10.34
N LEU A 214 -3.85 -10.62 10.67
CA LEU A 214 -3.01 -9.66 11.38
C LEU A 214 -2.65 -10.13 12.79
N ARG A 215 -3.59 -10.79 13.49
CA ARG A 215 -3.32 -11.43 14.78
C ARG A 215 -2.36 -12.60 14.66
N HIS A 216 -2.47 -13.38 13.58
CA HIS A 216 -1.51 -14.43 13.26
C HIS A 216 -0.10 -13.86 13.04
N GLY A 217 0.01 -12.68 12.43
CA GLY A 217 1.26 -11.91 12.32
C GLY A 217 1.71 -11.19 13.60
N GLY A 218 0.96 -11.28 14.70
CA GLY A 218 1.37 -10.78 16.01
C GLY A 218 0.65 -9.52 16.52
N LEU A 219 -0.36 -8.98 15.81
CA LEU A 219 -1.18 -7.90 16.38
C LEU A 219 -2.04 -8.39 17.54
N THR A 220 -2.15 -7.55 18.56
CA THR A 220 -3.07 -7.77 19.67
C THR A 220 -4.46 -7.21 19.34
N ALA A 221 -5.47 -7.59 20.12
CA ALA A 221 -6.78 -6.96 20.05
C ALA A 221 -6.72 -5.45 20.34
N GLY A 222 -5.78 -5.02 21.19
CA GLY A 222 -5.54 -3.61 21.50
C GLY A 222 -5.00 -2.84 20.29
N ASP A 223 -4.07 -3.43 19.52
CA ASP A 223 -3.54 -2.81 18.30
C ASP A 223 -4.65 -2.63 17.25
N LEU A 224 -5.51 -3.65 17.06
CA LEU A 224 -6.65 -3.57 16.15
C LEU A 224 -7.68 -2.53 16.60
N ALA A 225 -7.92 -2.40 17.91
CA ALA A 225 -8.81 -1.37 18.45
C ALA A 225 -8.23 0.03 18.24
N LYS A 226 -6.92 0.22 18.48
CA LYS A 226 -6.20 1.47 18.22
C LYS A 226 -6.27 1.86 16.75
N LEU A 227 -6.08 0.91 15.84
CA LEU A 227 -6.21 1.13 14.40
C LEU A 227 -7.61 1.62 14.02
N ARG A 228 -8.68 0.97 14.53
CA ARG A 228 -10.06 1.40 14.25
C ARG A 228 -10.33 2.81 14.77
N ALA A 229 -9.97 3.09 16.01
CA ALA A 229 -10.13 4.41 16.62
C ALA A 229 -9.33 5.50 15.86
N ARG A 230 -8.23 5.10 15.23
CA ARG A 230 -7.44 5.98 14.39
C ARG A 230 -8.06 6.19 13.01
N LEU A 231 -8.67 5.18 12.40
CA LEU A 231 -9.16 5.28 11.03
C LEU A 231 -10.60 5.79 10.91
N VAL A 232 -11.43 5.59 11.92
CA VAL A 232 -12.87 5.85 11.86
C VAL A 232 -13.26 6.80 12.99
N ASP A 233 -14.03 7.85 12.68
CA ASP A 233 -14.72 8.70 13.66
C ASP A 233 -16.02 8.03 14.14
#